data_AF-A0A3D4UYB2-F1
#
_entry.id   AF-A0A3D4UYB2-F1
#
_cell.length_a   1.000
_cell.length_b   1.000
_cell.length_c   1.000
_cell.angle_alpha   90.00
_cell.angle_beta   90.00
_cell.angle_gamma   90.00
#
_symmetry.space_group_name_H-M   'P 1'
#
loop_
_entity.id
_entity.type
_entity.pdbx_description
1 polymer ?
#
loop_
_entity_poly.entity_id
_entity_poly.type
_entity_poly.pdbx_seq_one_letter_code
_entity_poly.pdbx_strand_id
1 'polypeptide(L)'
;MSKKTSLGHNPLAYSLKSHASFDFIRSIQNDSNSSVAEPEVKKMVASYYLEEPVIRQIRTIAKEEKESFSAIANSFLKQAIKNKRESD
;
A
#
# COMPACT_ATOMS: atom_id res chain seq x y z
N MET A 1 1.84 47.99 -35.95
CA MET A 1 2.97 47.14 -35.53
C MET A 1 2.45 46.10 -34.55
N SER A 2 2.45 44.84 -34.97
CA SER A 2 2.39 43.69 -34.07
C SER A 2 3.60 43.71 -33.14
N LYS A 3 3.42 43.41 -31.84
CA LYS A 3 4.29 42.49 -31.07
C LYS A 3 3.90 42.38 -29.59
N LYS A 4 3.54 41.14 -29.23
CA LYS A 4 3.92 40.38 -28.02
C LYS A 4 3.16 40.64 -26.70
N THR A 5 2.10 39.86 -26.51
CA THR A 5 1.72 39.33 -25.19
C THR A 5 2.38 37.97 -24.99
N SER A 6 3.62 37.95 -24.51
CA SER A 6 4.18 36.80 -23.76
C SER A 6 3.92 37.10 -22.28
N LEU A 7 3.47 36.22 -21.42
CA LEU A 7 4.08 34.94 -21.11
C LEU A 7 3.07 34.18 -20.24
N GLY A 8 2.45 33.12 -20.78
CA GLY A 8 1.43 32.38 -20.03
C GLY A 8 0.80 31.25 -20.82
N HIS A 9 1.59 30.51 -21.60
CA HIS A 9 1.08 29.29 -22.23
C HIS A 9 1.15 28.16 -21.20
N ASN A 10 0.08 28.01 -20.43
CA ASN A 10 -0.15 26.77 -19.69
C ASN A 10 -0.47 25.67 -20.72
N PRO A 11 0.33 24.59 -20.82
CA PRO A 11 0.09 23.52 -21.79
C PRO A 11 -1.24 22.77 -21.57
N LEU A 12 -1.93 23.01 -20.44
CA LEU A 12 -3.27 22.49 -20.16
C LEU A 12 -4.41 23.30 -20.81
N ALA A 13 -4.14 24.49 -21.37
CA ALA A 13 -5.19 25.45 -21.73
C ALA A 13 -5.58 25.49 -23.22
N TYR A 14 -5.05 24.59 -24.07
CA TYR A 14 -5.44 24.52 -25.48
C TYR A 14 -6.07 23.18 -25.84
N SER A 15 -7.36 23.04 -25.58
CA SER A 15 -8.22 22.20 -26.42
C SER A 15 -9.61 22.80 -26.54
N LEU A 16 -9.78 23.73 -27.49
CA LEU A 16 -11.09 24.15 -28.00
C LEU A 16 -11.48 23.36 -29.26
N LYS A 17 -10.97 22.14 -29.41
CA LYS A 17 -11.45 21.18 -30.41
C LYS A 17 -12.01 19.97 -29.66
N SER A 18 -13.32 19.78 -29.79
CA SER A 18 -14.19 18.77 -29.19
C SER A 18 -13.77 17.28 -29.35
N HIS A 19 -12.56 16.97 -29.81
CA HIS A 19 -12.13 15.61 -30.16
C HIS A 19 -10.69 15.26 -29.77
N ALA A 20 -10.12 15.90 -28.76
CA ALA A 20 -8.87 15.43 -28.16
C ALA A 20 -9.16 14.80 -26.79
N SER A 21 -9.47 13.50 -26.78
CA SER A 21 -9.43 12.68 -25.56
C SER A 21 -7.97 12.30 -25.28
N PHE A 22 -7.53 12.53 -24.05
CA PHE A 22 -6.32 11.90 -23.54
C PHE A 22 -6.70 10.51 -23.03
N ASP A 23 -6.50 9.50 -23.87
CA ASP A 23 -6.50 8.12 -23.40
C ASP A 23 -5.19 7.89 -22.66
N PHE A 24 -5.28 7.70 -21.34
CA PHE A 24 -4.16 7.19 -20.57
C PHE A 24 -3.70 5.90 -21.22
N ILE A 25 -2.42 5.84 -21.61
CA ILE A 25 -1.79 4.60 -22.07
C ILE A 25 -2.00 3.58 -20.94
N ARG A 26 -2.89 2.60 -21.13
CA ARG A 26 -3.00 1.46 -20.23
C ARG A 26 -1.62 0.81 -20.19
N SER A 27 -1.03 0.71 -19.00
CA SER A 27 0.18 -0.08 -18.83
C SER A 27 -0.11 -1.48 -19.35
N ILE A 28 0.67 -1.93 -20.35
CA ILE A 28 0.63 -3.30 -20.82
C ILE A 28 1.22 -4.14 -19.67
N GLN A 29 0.38 -4.54 -18.72
CA GLN A 29 0.73 -5.63 -17.82
C GLN A 29 0.81 -6.86 -18.71
N ASN A 30 2.02 -7.35 -18.92
CA ASN A 30 2.26 -8.67 -19.46
C ASN A 30 1.62 -9.68 -18.49
N ASP A 31 0.37 -10.05 -18.76
CA ASP A 31 -0.34 -11.13 -18.11
C ASP A 31 0.23 -12.46 -18.59
N SER A 32 1.41 -12.80 -18.08
CA SER A 32 1.96 -14.15 -18.16
C SER A 32 2.58 -14.52 -16.82
N ASN A 33 1.71 -14.70 -15.82
CA ASN A 33 1.98 -15.61 -14.71
C ASN A 33 0.64 -16.05 -14.12
N SER A 34 0.22 -17.26 -14.48
CA SER A 34 -0.79 -18.01 -13.77
C SER A 34 -0.25 -18.42 -12.40
N SER A 35 -0.11 -17.46 -11.49
CA SER A 35 -0.01 -17.75 -10.07
C SER A 35 -1.42 -17.93 -9.55
N VAL A 36 -1.72 -19.11 -9.01
CA VAL A 36 -2.91 -19.35 -8.18
C VAL A 36 -3.01 -18.15 -7.23
N ALA A 37 -4.02 -17.31 -7.42
CA ALA A 37 -4.17 -16.10 -6.62
C ALA A 37 -4.41 -16.54 -5.18
N GLU A 38 -3.42 -16.33 -4.30
CA GLU A 38 -3.63 -16.52 -2.87
C GLU A 38 -4.84 -15.69 -2.44
N PRO A 39 -5.72 -16.22 -1.57
CA PRO A 39 -6.89 -15.49 -1.13
C PRO A 39 -6.45 -14.17 -0.51
N GLU A 40 -7.00 -13.06 -1.03
CA GLU A 40 -6.64 -11.72 -0.58
C GLU A 40 -6.93 -11.58 0.92
N VAL A 41 -5.87 -11.41 1.72
CA VAL A 41 -6.00 -11.28 3.17
C VAL A 41 -6.45 -9.87 3.50
N LYS A 42 -7.74 -9.70 3.81
CA LYS A 42 -8.29 -8.43 4.28
C LYS A 42 -7.74 -8.05 5.65
N LYS A 43 -7.02 -6.94 5.73
CA LYS A 43 -6.53 -6.37 7.00
C LYS A 43 -7.67 -5.64 7.72
N MET A 44 -7.80 -5.84 9.02
CA MET A 44 -8.79 -5.18 9.88
C MET A 44 -8.09 -4.56 11.10
N VAL A 45 -8.67 -3.48 11.63
CA VAL A 45 -8.20 -2.87 12.87
C VAL A 45 -8.82 -3.60 14.05
N ALA A 46 -8.00 -3.97 15.03
CA ALA A 46 -8.43 -4.54 16.30
C ALA A 46 -7.80 -3.73 17.44
N SER A 47 -8.54 -3.56 18.53
CA SER A 47 -8.08 -2.85 19.73
C SER A 47 -8.24 -3.77 20.95
N TYR A 48 -7.15 -3.97 21.67
CA TYR A 48 -7.07 -4.85 22.83
C TYR A 48 -6.07 -4.28 23.83
N TYR A 49 -6.24 -4.60 25.11
CA TYR A 49 -5.30 -4.22 26.15
C TYR A 49 -4.15 -5.24 26.21
N LEU A 50 -2.92 -4.75 26.22
CA LEU A 50 -1.72 -5.53 26.46
C LEU A 50 -0.96 -4.93 27.64
N GLU A 51 -0.17 -5.77 28.29
CA GLU A 51 0.78 -5.31 29.29
C GLU A 51 1.82 -4.38 28.65
N GLU A 52 2.14 -3.29 29.34
CA GLU A 52 3.18 -2.34 28.93
C GLU A 52 4.53 -2.99 28.56
N PRO A 53 5.09 -3.94 29.34
CA PRO A 53 6.35 -4.60 28.97
C PRO A 53 6.28 -5.28 27.60
N VAL A 54 5.15 -5.94 27.28
CA VAL A 54 4.94 -6.59 25.99
C VAL A 54 4.91 -5.56 24.86
N ILE A 55 4.18 -4.46 25.04
CA ILE A 55 4.11 -3.37 24.05
C ILE A 55 5.51 -2.79 23.78
N ARG A 56 6.31 -2.57 24.84
CA ARG A 56 7.67 -2.05 24.72
C ARG A 56 8.57 -2.99 23.93
N GLN A 57 8.52 -4.30 24.21
CA GLN A 57 9.30 -5.31 23.49
C GLN A 57 8.94 -5.37 22.00
N ILE A 58 7.64 -5.46 21.68
CA ILE A 58 7.16 -5.47 20.28
C ILE A 58 7.63 -4.21 19.54
N ARG A 59 7.58 -3.05 20.19
CA ARG A 59 8.03 -1.79 19.60
C ARG A 59 9.54 -1.76 19.34
N THR A 60 10.35 -2.34 20.21
CA THR A 60 11.79 -2.45 20.01
C THR A 60 12.10 -3.36 18.82
N ILE A 61 11.49 -4.54 18.75
CA ILE A 61 11.68 -5.49 17.65
C ILE A 61 11.25 -4.88 16.32
N ALA A 62 10.10 -4.19 16.28
CA ALA A 62 9.64 -3.51 15.08
C ALA A 62 10.64 -2.45 14.56
N LYS A 63 11.35 -1.76 15.46
CA LYS A 63 12.39 -0.80 15.08
C LYS A 63 13.64 -1.50 14.54
N GLU A 64 14.05 -2.60 15.17
CA GLU A 64 15.22 -3.39 14.76
C GLU A 64 15.01 -4.03 13.38
N GLU A 65 13.82 -4.60 13.14
CA GLU A 65 13.45 -5.27 11.89
C GLU A 65 12.96 -4.29 10.80
N LYS A 66 12.83 -2.99 11.13
CA LYS A 66 12.27 -1.95 10.23
C LYS A 66 10.87 -2.29 9.71
N GLU A 67 10.07 -2.96 10.56
CA GLU A 67 8.71 -3.34 10.25
C GLU A 67 7.67 -2.49 11.00
N SER A 68 6.40 -2.58 10.57
CA SER A 68 5.30 -1.96 11.30
C SER A 68 5.00 -2.72 12.59
N PHE A 69 4.58 -2.00 13.64
CA PHE A 69 4.13 -2.61 14.91
C PHE A 69 3.06 -3.69 14.70
N SER A 70 2.11 -3.44 13.79
CA SER A 70 1.06 -4.40 13.45
C SER A 70 1.58 -5.65 12.75
N ALA A 71 2.68 -5.57 12.00
CA ALA A 71 3.27 -6.74 11.33
C ALA A 71 3.90 -7.69 12.36
N ILE A 72 4.72 -7.15 13.27
CA ILE A 72 5.34 -7.91 14.36
C ILE A 72 4.26 -8.53 15.26
N ALA A 73 3.28 -7.73 15.71
CA ALA A 73 2.19 -8.22 16.54
C ALA A 73 1.40 -9.35 15.86
N ASN A 74 1.08 -9.20 14.57
CA ASN A 74 0.38 -10.22 13.80
C ASN A 74 1.21 -11.50 13.61
N SER A 75 2.52 -11.37 13.42
CA SER A 75 3.45 -12.52 13.32
C SER A 75 3.45 -13.35 14.61
N PHE A 76 3.59 -12.70 15.77
CA PHE A 76 3.56 -13.38 17.07
C PHE A 76 2.22 -14.06 17.33
N LEU A 77 1.10 -13.42 17.00
CA LEU A 77 -0.23 -14.04 17.14
C LEU A 77 -0.38 -15.27 16.25
N LYS A 78 0.10 -15.23 15.00
CA LYS A 78 0.08 -16.39 14.10
C LYS A 78 0.90 -17.55 14.65
N GLN A 79 2.10 -17.28 15.17
CA GLN A 79 2.96 -18.29 15.78
C GLN A 79 2.29 -18.91 17.01
N ALA A 80 1.73 -18.09 17.90
CA ALA A 80 1.03 -18.59 19.09
C ALA A 80 -0.17 -19.49 18.73
N ILE A 81 -0.96 -19.11 17.72
CA ILE A 81 -2.09 -19.92 17.24
C ILE A 81 -1.61 -21.24 16.65
N LYS A 82 -0.52 -21.23 15.86
CA LYS A 82 0.07 -22.43 15.28
C LYS A 82 0.55 -23.39 16.37
N ASN A 83 1.34 -22.89 17.32
CA ASN A 83 1.87 -23.70 18.43
C ASN A 83 0.75 -24.33 19.27
N LYS A 84 -0.35 -23.59 19.50
CA LYS A 84 -1.52 -24.11 20.21
C LYS A 84 -2.17 -25.28 19.47
N ARG A 85 -2.32 -25.20 18.15
CA ARG A 85 -2.91 -26.28 17.32
C ARG A 85 -2.02 -27.51 17.18
N GLU A 86 -0.70 -27.36 17.33
CA GLU A 86 0.25 -28.48 17.29
C GLU A 86 0.39 -29.19 18.64
N SER A 87 -0.10 -28.57 19.72
CA SER A 87 -0.07 -29.14 21.08
C SER A 87 -1.35 -29.88 21.47
N ASP A 88 -2.40 -29.77 20.64
CA ASP A 88 -3.70 -30.46 20.75
C ASP A 88 -3.70 -31.72 19.84
#